data_AF-A0A947C015-F1
#
_entry.id   AF-A0A947C015-F1
#
_cell.length_a   1.000
_cell.length_b   1.000
_cell.length_c   1.000
_cell.angle_alpha   90.00
_cell.angle_beta   90.00
_cell.angle_gamma   90.00
#
_symmetry.space_group_name_H-M   'P 1'
#
loop_
_entity.id
_entity.type
_entity.pdbx_description
1 polymer ?
#
loop_
_entity_poly.entity_id
_entity_poly.type
_entity_poly.pdbx_seq_one_letter_code
_entity_poly.pdbx_strand_id
1 'polypeptide(L)'
;MNINGSVNRFANNLGNGVIALEETVNAIDHVRTHRDTTIIARMIDRATARKDPQAARAVAFLARKVFEGAKVVSKKDKPTSVQIKDATVSNSAVEILHTLKDEGVSLRGPKVRSAFAVEKEDKAFDVKAWAERMKKSHADDLDAMIAALQAVR
;
A
#
# COMPACT_ATOMS: atom_id res chain seq x y z
N MET A 1 20.13 -4.21 -14.52
CA MET A 1 19.79 -4.73 -13.17
C MET A 1 19.51 -6.22 -13.28
N ASN A 2 20.09 -7.06 -12.40
CA ASN A 2 19.78 -8.49 -12.37
C ASN A 2 18.54 -8.71 -11.50
N ILE A 3 17.42 -9.12 -12.11
CA ILE A 3 16.11 -9.33 -11.45
C ILE A 3 16.25 -10.31 -10.27
N ASN A 4 16.95 -11.43 -10.46
CA ASN A 4 17.16 -12.43 -9.40
C ASN A 4 17.96 -11.85 -8.22
N GLY A 5 18.99 -11.06 -8.52
CA GLY A 5 19.83 -10.43 -7.52
C GLY A 5 19.06 -9.45 -6.63
N SER A 6 18.25 -8.58 -7.24
CA SER A 6 17.43 -7.61 -6.50
C SER A 6 16.31 -8.27 -5.69
N VAL A 7 15.59 -9.23 -6.27
CA VAL A 7 14.55 -9.98 -5.56
C VAL A 7 15.13 -10.72 -4.35
N ASN A 8 16.34 -11.28 -4.47
CA ASN A 8 17.01 -11.93 -3.36
C ASN A 8 17.52 -10.94 -2.31
N ARG A 9 18.08 -9.79 -2.72
CA ARG A 9 18.46 -8.72 -1.79
C ARG A 9 17.27 -8.19 -1.01
N PHE A 10 16.15 -7.93 -1.69
CA PHE A 10 14.89 -7.58 -1.04
C PHE A 10 14.47 -8.63 -0.01
N ALA A 11 14.40 -9.91 -0.41
CA ALA A 11 13.95 -10.99 0.46
C ALA A 11 14.86 -11.24 1.67
N ASN A 12 16.17 -11.04 1.51
CA ASN A 12 17.15 -11.19 2.60
C ASN A 12 17.16 -9.97 3.54
N ASN A 13 16.77 -8.80 3.04
CA ASN A 13 16.72 -7.56 3.80
C ASN A 13 15.30 -7.20 4.25
N LEU A 14 14.35 -8.14 4.29
CA LEU A 14 13.03 -7.86 4.87
C LEU A 14 13.17 -7.38 6.32
N GLY A 15 14.15 -7.86 7.10
CA GLY A 15 14.44 -7.33 8.44
C GLY A 15 14.81 -5.83 8.45
N ASN A 16 15.40 -5.33 7.36
CA ASN A 16 15.76 -3.93 7.17
C ASN A 16 14.79 -3.25 6.19
N GLY A 17 13.73 -2.63 6.72
CA GLY A 17 12.69 -2.01 5.91
C GLY A 17 13.17 -0.90 4.97
N VAL A 18 14.33 -0.29 5.22
CA VAL A 18 14.91 0.76 4.37
C VAL A 18 15.46 0.15 3.08
N ILE A 19 16.30 -0.87 3.19
CA ILE A 19 16.83 -1.60 2.03
C ILE A 19 15.68 -2.27 1.25
N ALA A 20 14.66 -2.77 1.95
CA ALA A 20 13.48 -3.32 1.30
C ALA A 20 12.72 -2.26 0.46
N LEU A 21 12.63 -1.01 0.94
CA LEU A 21 12.04 0.08 0.17
C LEU A 21 12.90 0.42 -1.05
N GLU A 22 14.21 0.55 -0.86
CA GLU A 22 15.17 0.85 -1.93
C GLU A 22 15.06 -0.16 -3.09
N GLU A 23 15.10 -1.46 -2.77
CA GLU A 23 14.96 -2.51 -3.79
C GLU A 23 13.56 -2.48 -4.45
N THR A 24 12.52 -2.07 -3.71
CA THR A 24 11.16 -1.89 -4.27
C THR A 24 11.12 -0.71 -5.26
N VAL A 25 11.76 0.41 -4.96
CA VAL A 25 11.87 1.57 -5.86
C VAL A 25 12.65 1.18 -7.12
N ASN A 26 13.79 0.49 -6.95
CA ASN A 26 14.58 0.00 -8.09
C ASN A 26 13.76 -0.96 -8.98
N ALA A 27 12.92 -1.81 -8.38
CA ALA A 27 12.03 -2.69 -9.13
C ALA A 27 10.98 -1.90 -9.91
N ILE A 28 10.39 -0.86 -9.30
CA ILE A 28 9.42 0.02 -9.97
C ILE A 28 10.06 0.74 -11.16
N ASP A 29 11.26 1.29 -11.01
CA ASP A 29 11.98 1.93 -12.11
C ASP A 29 12.33 0.93 -13.23
N HIS A 30 12.69 -0.31 -12.86
CA HIS A 30 12.89 -1.37 -13.85
C HIS A 30 11.63 -1.62 -14.68
N VAL A 31 10.45 -1.70 -14.03
CA VAL A 31 9.16 -1.86 -14.72
C VAL A 31 8.82 -0.64 -15.58
N ARG A 32 9.16 0.58 -15.16
CA ARG A 32 8.94 1.79 -15.96
C ARG A 32 9.72 1.75 -17.28
N THR A 33 10.97 1.31 -17.24
CA THR A 33 11.83 1.27 -18.43
C THR A 33 11.57 0.05 -19.32
N HIS A 34 11.34 -1.13 -18.74
CA HIS A 34 11.29 -2.40 -19.49
C HIS A 34 9.89 -2.99 -19.60
N ARG A 35 8.90 -2.42 -18.89
CA ARG A 35 7.52 -2.93 -18.77
C ARG A 35 7.43 -4.38 -18.25
N ASP A 36 8.52 -4.92 -17.69
CA ASP A 36 8.57 -6.25 -17.09
C ASP A 36 8.14 -6.19 -15.62
N THR A 37 6.90 -6.60 -15.34
CA THR A 37 6.32 -6.62 -13.99
C THR A 37 6.71 -7.84 -13.15
N THR A 38 7.45 -8.78 -13.73
CA THR A 38 7.85 -10.04 -13.08
C THR A 38 8.65 -9.78 -11.81
N ILE A 39 9.46 -8.72 -11.79
CA ILE A 39 10.26 -8.36 -10.61
C ILE A 39 9.39 -8.02 -9.40
N ILE A 40 8.32 -7.23 -9.58
CA ILE A 40 7.38 -6.85 -8.52
C ILE A 40 6.60 -8.07 -8.05
N ALA A 41 6.08 -8.88 -8.99
CA ALA A 41 5.37 -10.13 -8.68
C ALA A 41 6.22 -11.05 -7.80
N ARG A 42 7.50 -11.25 -8.17
CA ARG A 42 8.42 -12.10 -7.42
C ARG A 42 8.78 -11.53 -6.05
N MET A 43 8.88 -10.20 -5.90
CA MET A 43 9.05 -9.57 -4.59
C MET A 43 7.86 -9.87 -3.66
N ILE A 44 6.63 -9.76 -4.17
CA ILE A 44 5.41 -10.07 -3.42
C ILE A 44 5.38 -11.55 -2.99
N ASP A 45 5.70 -12.46 -3.92
CA ASP A 45 5.73 -13.90 -3.63
C ASP A 45 6.79 -14.24 -2.59
N ARG A 46 7.98 -13.62 -2.67
CA ARG A 46 9.07 -13.84 -1.70
C ARG A 46 8.74 -13.29 -0.31
N ALA A 47 8.14 -12.12 -0.22
CA ALA A 47 7.65 -11.58 1.05
C ALA A 47 6.59 -12.50 1.69
N THR A 48 5.68 -13.02 0.86
CA THR A 48 4.64 -13.96 1.30
C THR A 48 5.24 -15.29 1.77
N ALA A 49 6.20 -15.86 1.02
CA ALA A 49 6.92 -17.07 1.39
C ALA A 49 7.72 -16.92 2.70
N ARG A 50 8.21 -15.71 2.98
CA ARG A 50 8.87 -15.34 4.25
C ARG A 50 7.89 -15.05 5.39
N LYS A 51 6.59 -15.29 5.20
CA LYS A 51 5.51 -15.02 6.16
C LYS A 51 5.41 -13.54 6.57
N ASP A 52 5.75 -12.62 5.66
CA ASP A 52 5.62 -11.18 5.85
C ASP A 52 4.54 -10.59 4.93
N PRO A 53 3.26 -10.67 5.33
CA PRO A 53 2.16 -10.11 4.55
C PRO A 53 2.19 -8.58 4.52
N GLN A 54 2.84 -7.91 5.48
CA GLN A 54 2.88 -6.45 5.52
C GLN A 54 3.80 -5.91 4.42
N ALA A 55 4.99 -6.50 4.26
CA ALA A 55 5.89 -6.15 3.16
C ALA A 55 5.26 -6.46 1.79
N ALA A 56 4.64 -7.63 1.62
CA ALA A 56 3.94 -8.00 0.40
C ALA A 56 2.85 -6.97 0.03
N ARG A 57 2.04 -6.56 1.01
CA ARG A 57 1.01 -5.52 0.83
C ARG A 57 1.60 -4.16 0.53
N ALA A 58 2.74 -3.79 1.13
CA ALA A 58 3.41 -2.53 0.88
C ALA A 58 3.94 -2.44 -0.56
N VAL A 59 4.63 -3.49 -1.04
CA VAL A 59 5.10 -3.57 -2.43
C VAL A 59 3.93 -3.47 -3.41
N ALA A 60 2.85 -4.24 -3.19
CA ALA A 60 1.66 -4.19 -4.03
C ALA A 60 0.97 -2.81 -4.00
N PHE A 61 0.96 -2.14 -2.84
CA PHE A 61 0.41 -0.80 -2.69
C PHE A 61 1.19 0.23 -3.50
N LEU A 62 2.53 0.24 -3.38
CA LEU A 62 3.40 1.16 -4.11
C LEU A 62 3.29 0.94 -5.62
N ALA A 63 3.26 -0.31 -6.08
CA ALA A 63 3.06 -0.64 -7.48
C ALA A 63 1.74 -0.07 -8.03
N ARG A 64 0.63 -0.16 -7.27
CA ARG A 64 -0.67 0.41 -7.68
C ARG A 64 -0.72 1.93 -7.66
N LYS A 65 0.11 2.57 -6.83
CA LYS A 65 0.20 4.04 -6.77
C LYS A 65 0.99 4.60 -7.93
N VAL A 66 2.06 3.92 -8.35
CA VAL A 66 2.85 4.33 -9.51
C VAL A 66 2.18 3.95 -10.82
N PHE A 67 1.63 2.74 -10.91
CA PHE A 67 0.92 2.26 -12.09
C PHE A 67 -0.58 2.35 -11.82
N GLU A 68 -1.15 3.52 -12.08
CA GLU A 68 -2.57 3.80 -11.90
C GLU A 68 -3.41 2.86 -12.76
N GLY A 69 -4.29 2.08 -12.14
CA GLY A 69 -5.07 1.04 -12.83
C GLY A 69 -4.41 -0.35 -12.85
N ALA A 70 -3.21 -0.51 -12.29
CA ALA A 70 -2.56 -1.82 -12.20
C ALA A 70 -3.36 -2.82 -11.37
N LYS A 71 -3.46 -4.05 -11.89
CA LYS A 71 -4.12 -5.17 -11.20
C LYS A 71 -3.06 -6.12 -10.65
N VAL A 72 -3.05 -6.28 -9.34
CA VAL A 72 -2.23 -7.30 -8.67
C VAL A 72 -3.15 -8.47 -8.36
N VAL A 73 -2.95 -9.58 -9.07
CA VAL A 73 -3.74 -10.80 -8.93
C VAL A 73 -2.89 -11.84 -8.21
N SER A 74 -3.29 -12.16 -6.98
CA SER A 74 -2.74 -13.25 -6.18
C SER A 74 -3.80 -14.34 -6.04
N LYS A 75 -3.48 -15.59 -6.40
CA LYS A 75 -4.36 -16.75 -6.15
C LYS A 75 -3.67 -17.69 -5.18
N LYS A 76 -4.46 -18.38 -4.36
CA LYS A 76 -3.96 -19.49 -3.53
C LYS A 76 -3.27 -20.49 -4.48
N ASP A 77 -2.03 -20.84 -4.16
CA ASP A 77 -1.19 -21.81 -4.88
C ASP A 77 -0.74 -21.43 -6.31
N LYS A 78 -0.84 -20.14 -6.69
CA LYS A 78 -0.24 -19.64 -7.96
C LYS A 78 0.65 -18.43 -7.72
N PRO A 79 1.71 -18.25 -8.53
CA PRO A 79 2.53 -17.04 -8.50
C PRO A 79 1.67 -15.79 -8.66
N THR A 80 2.05 -14.74 -7.95
CA THR A 80 1.42 -13.43 -8.11
C THR A 80 1.65 -12.94 -9.53
N SER A 81 0.65 -12.25 -10.10
CA SER A 81 0.81 -11.55 -11.37
C SER A 81 0.45 -10.08 -11.20
N VAL A 82 1.23 -9.21 -11.84
CA VAL A 82 1.01 -7.76 -11.84
C VAL A 82 0.76 -7.34 -13.28
N GLN A 83 -0.44 -6.82 -13.54
CA GLN A 83 -0.90 -6.45 -14.87
C GLN A 83 -0.94 -4.93 -15.00
N ILE A 84 -0.22 -4.39 -15.98
CA ILE A 84 -0.10 -2.94 -16.24
C ILE A 84 -0.55 -2.54 -17.66
N LYS A 85 -1.31 -3.41 -18.35
CA LYS A 85 -1.67 -3.24 -19.77
C LYS A 85 -2.35 -1.88 -20.03
N ASP A 86 -3.33 -1.53 -19.20
CA ASP A 86 -4.10 -0.29 -19.30
C ASP A 86 -3.70 0.72 -18.21
N ALA A 87 -2.51 0.53 -17.60
CA ALA A 87 -2.07 1.34 -16.48
C ALA A 87 -1.25 2.55 -16.94
N THR A 88 -1.57 3.71 -16.37
CA THR A 88 -0.83 4.96 -16.57
C THR A 88 0.25 5.10 -15.50
N VAL A 89 1.40 5.66 -15.86
CA VAL A 89 2.48 5.92 -14.89
C VAL A 89 2.28 7.30 -14.26
N SER A 90 2.19 7.32 -12.93
CA SER A 90 2.08 8.54 -12.13
C SER A 90 3.47 9.07 -11.79
N ASN A 91 3.92 10.14 -12.47
CA ASN A 91 5.25 10.71 -12.23
C ASN A 91 5.38 11.34 -10.83
N SER A 92 4.31 11.93 -10.29
CA SER A 92 4.29 12.43 -8.91
C SER A 92 4.50 11.30 -7.89
N ALA A 93 3.87 10.14 -8.11
CA ALA A 93 4.06 8.98 -7.24
C ALA A 93 5.49 8.43 -7.30
N VAL A 94 6.15 8.53 -8.46
CA VAL A 94 7.56 8.17 -8.63
C VAL A 94 8.45 9.12 -7.85
N GLU A 95 8.24 10.43 -7.96
CA GLU A 95 9.01 11.42 -7.21
C GLU A 95 8.91 11.20 -5.70
N ILE A 96 7.68 11.00 -5.19
CA ILE A 96 7.45 10.67 -3.78
C ILE A 96 8.22 9.41 -3.36
N LEU A 97 8.24 8.37 -4.20
CA LEU A 97 9.00 7.15 -3.91
C LEU A 97 10.51 7.39 -3.81
N HIS A 98 11.07 8.19 -4.71
CA HIS A 98 12.50 8.53 -4.68
C HIS A 98 12.82 9.37 -3.44
N THR A 99 11.99 10.35 -3.06
CA THR A 99 12.15 11.09 -1.81
C THR A 99 12.13 10.17 -0.58
N LEU A 100 11.16 9.26 -0.50
CA LEU A 100 11.08 8.31 0.63
C LEU A 100 12.30 7.37 0.70
N LYS A 101 12.84 6.98 -0.45
CA LYS A 101 14.08 6.20 -0.54
C LYS A 101 15.26 7.01 -0.01
N ASP A 102 15.41 8.26 -0.45
CA ASP A 102 16.52 9.13 -0.08
C ASP A 102 16.49 9.51 1.42
N GLU A 103 15.28 9.65 1.98
CA GLU A 103 15.07 9.83 3.43
C GLU A 103 15.32 8.57 4.27
N GLY A 104 15.60 7.43 3.63
CA GLY A 104 15.81 6.16 4.32
C GLY A 104 14.56 5.66 5.04
N VAL A 105 13.37 5.88 4.48
CA VAL A 105 12.11 5.45 5.11
C VAL A 105 11.96 3.93 5.03
N SER A 106 11.50 3.33 6.13
CA SER A 106 11.17 1.91 6.15
C SER A 106 9.91 1.62 5.33
N LEU A 107 9.96 0.62 4.43
CA LEU A 107 8.84 0.14 3.61
C LEU A 107 7.54 -0.12 4.40
N ARG A 108 7.68 -0.56 5.66
CA ARG A 108 6.55 -0.88 6.55
C ARG A 108 6.06 0.32 7.37
N GLY A 109 6.83 1.40 7.39
CA GLY A 109 6.56 2.56 8.22
C GLY A 109 5.29 3.30 7.79
N PRO A 110 4.60 3.98 8.74
CA PRO A 110 3.39 4.74 8.44
C PRO A 110 3.68 5.86 7.42
N LYS A 111 4.89 6.43 7.44
CA LYS A 111 5.36 7.48 6.51
C LYS A 111 5.13 7.10 5.04
N VAL A 112 5.39 5.84 4.66
CA VAL A 112 5.17 5.38 3.28
C VAL A 112 3.72 5.53 2.88
N ARG A 113 2.77 5.10 3.71
CA ARG A 113 1.34 5.20 3.37
C ARG A 113 0.85 6.64 3.41
N SER A 114 1.30 7.42 4.38
CA SER A 114 0.91 8.83 4.53
C SER A 114 1.37 9.67 3.35
N ALA A 115 2.54 9.38 2.77
CA ALA A 115 3.04 10.11 1.60
C ALA A 115 2.17 9.95 0.34
N PHE A 116 1.38 8.87 0.25
CA PHE A 116 0.42 8.64 -0.85
C PHE A 116 -1.04 8.81 -0.41
N ALA A 117 -1.26 9.35 0.78
CA ALA A 117 -2.57 9.84 1.15
C ALA A 117 -2.84 11.07 0.28
N VAL A 118 -3.90 11.02 -0.51
CA VAL A 118 -4.48 12.25 -1.06
C VAL A 118 -4.82 13.10 0.16
N GLU A 119 -4.55 14.41 0.13
CA GLU A 119 -5.11 15.34 1.11
C GLU A 119 -6.59 14.97 1.24
N LYS A 120 -6.94 14.37 2.36
CA LYS A 120 -8.34 14.25 2.68
C LYS A 120 -8.73 15.69 2.88
N GLU A 121 -9.51 16.25 1.96
CA GLU A 121 -10.39 17.34 2.35
C GLU A 121 -10.98 16.91 3.69
N ASP A 122 -10.78 17.73 4.71
CA ASP A 122 -11.42 17.54 6.00
C ASP A 122 -12.92 17.62 5.73
N LYS A 123 -13.51 16.46 5.38
CA LYS A 123 -14.94 16.35 5.18
C LYS A 123 -15.53 16.72 6.53
N ALA A 124 -16.26 17.82 6.55
CA ALA A 124 -17.01 18.26 7.71
C ALA A 124 -17.69 17.03 8.34
N PHE A 125 -17.64 16.92 9.66
CA PHE A 125 -18.17 15.77 10.37
C PHE A 125 -19.65 15.59 10.01
N ASP A 126 -19.94 14.54 9.22
CA ASP A 126 -21.28 14.20 8.82
C ASP A 126 -21.99 13.47 9.96
N VAL A 127 -22.66 14.27 10.79
CA VAL A 127 -23.44 13.81 11.95
C VAL A 127 -24.48 12.77 11.54
N LYS A 128 -25.09 12.91 10.37
CA LYS A 128 -26.13 11.98 9.89
C LYS A 128 -25.53 10.63 9.53
N ALA A 129 -24.45 10.62 8.75
CA ALA A 129 -23.76 9.38 8.39
C ALA A 129 -23.12 8.69 9.62
N TRP A 130 -22.72 9.46 10.64
CA TRP A 130 -22.29 8.91 11.92
C TRP A 130 -23.47 8.27 12.68
N ALA A 131 -24.60 8.96 12.81
CA ALA A 131 -25.78 8.45 13.50
C ALA A 131 -26.34 7.18 12.84
N GLU A 132 -26.35 7.13 11.50
CA GLU A 132 -26.76 5.93 10.75
C GLU A 132 -25.85 4.72 11.01
N ARG A 133 -24.54 4.94 11.15
CA ARG A 133 -23.60 3.87 11.52
C ARG A 133 -23.86 3.37 12.94
N MET A 134 -24.06 4.28 13.90
CA MET A 134 -24.36 3.90 15.28
C MET A 134 -25.68 3.16 15.42
N LYS A 135 -26.73 3.59 14.71
CA LYS A 135 -27.99 2.84 14.60
C LYS A 135 -27.79 1.42 14.09
N LYS A 136 -26.87 1.22 13.14
CA LYS A 136 -26.60 -0.10 12.56
C LYS A 136 -25.75 -1.00 13.46
N SER A 137 -24.74 -0.45 14.14
CA SER A 137 -23.81 -1.22 14.97
C SER A 137 -24.26 -1.39 16.42
N HIS A 138 -25.11 -0.50 16.91
CA HIS A 138 -25.61 -0.44 18.30
C HIS A 138 -27.12 -0.16 18.29
N ALA A 139 -27.88 -1.00 17.57
CA ALA A 139 -29.31 -0.79 17.38
C ALA A 139 -30.09 -0.79 18.70
N ASP A 140 -29.67 -1.61 19.66
CA ASP A 140 -30.38 -1.80 20.94
C ASP A 140 -29.99 -0.73 21.99
N ASP A 141 -28.85 -0.05 21.80
CA ASP A 141 -28.34 0.96 22.75
C ASP A 141 -28.71 2.39 22.32
N LEU A 142 -29.50 2.54 21.25
CA LEU A 142 -29.76 3.82 20.59
C LEU A 142 -30.38 4.86 21.54
N ASP A 143 -31.34 4.44 22.36
CA ASP A 143 -32.01 5.33 23.33
C ASP A 143 -31.05 5.77 24.44
N ALA A 144 -30.18 4.86 24.91
CA ALA A 144 -29.15 5.19 25.89
C ALA A 144 -28.10 6.15 25.30
N MET A 145 -27.74 5.97 24.03
CA MET A 145 -26.83 6.87 23.32
C MET A 145 -27.42 8.27 23.13
N ILE A 146 -28.71 8.36 22.79
CA ILE A 146 -29.42 9.64 22.67
C ILE A 146 -29.45 10.36 24.01
N ALA A 147 -29.82 9.65 25.08
CA ALA A 147 -29.86 10.21 26.44
C ALA A 147 -28.47 10.70 26.89
N ALA A 148 -27.42 9.93 26.61
CA ALA A 148 -26.04 10.33 26.91
C ALA A 148 -25.66 11.62 26.16
N LEU A 149 -25.92 11.70 24.85
CA LEU A 149 -25.61 12.90 24.05
C LEU A 149 -26.37 14.14 24.53
N GLN A 150 -27.62 13.98 24.98
CA GLN A 150 -28.40 15.07 25.55
C GLN A 150 -27.87 15.55 26.90
N ALA A 151 -27.30 14.66 27.71
CA ALA A 151 -26.76 14.99 29.02
C ALA A 151 -25.42 15.76 28.96
N VAL A 152 -24.67 15.64 27.86
CA VAL A 152 -23.39 16.36 27.64
C VAL A 152 -23.55 17.65 26.82
N ARG A 153 -24.78 18.01 26.46
CA ARG A 153 -25.11 19.27 25.78
C ARG A 153 -25.37 20.37 26.81
#